data_AF-A0A142BLT7-F1
#
_entry.id   AF-A0A142BLT7-F1
#
_cell.length_a   1.000
_cell.length_b   1.000
_cell.length_c   1.000
_cell.angle_alpha   90.00
_cell.angle_beta   90.00
_cell.angle_gamma   90.00
#
_symmetry.space_group_name_H-M   'P 1'
#
loop_
_entity.id
_entity.type
_entity.pdbx_description
1 polymer ?
#
loop_
_entity_poly.entity_id
_entity_poly.type
_entity_poly.pdbx_seq_one_letter_code
_entity_poly.pdbx_strand_id
1 'polypeptide(L)'
;LLVATSKQDAVKLSKMLEKFSDTGQVDAKVMENTIPDISHEKNDEKMISKKRMDELYKKLKAYVDNNGISQVNVYREDTGVSVVIVDNLIFDTGDANVKPEAKGIISQLVGFFQSVPNPIVVEGHTDSRPIHNEKFPSNWELSSARAANM
;
A
#
# COMPACT_ATOMS: atom_id res chain seq x y z
N LEU A 1 9.79 -7.55 5.70
CA LEU A 1 8.58 -8.00 6.41
C LEU A 1 7.43 -7.81 5.42
N LEU A 2 6.87 -8.89 4.85
CA LEU A 2 5.72 -8.80 3.95
C LEU A 2 4.45 -8.71 4.82
N VAL A 3 3.72 -7.62 4.69
CA VAL A 3 2.46 -7.39 5.42
C VAL A 3 1.36 -7.26 4.38
N ALA A 4 0.48 -8.26 4.29
CA ALA A 4 -0.70 -8.21 3.44
C ALA A 4 -1.86 -7.63 4.26
N THR A 5 -2.26 -6.39 3.98
CA THR A 5 -3.44 -5.77 4.60
C THR A 5 -4.55 -5.57 3.58
N SER A 6 -5.71 -6.19 3.83
CA SER A 6 -6.93 -5.96 3.04
C SER A 6 -7.64 -4.69 3.52
N LYS A 7 -8.06 -3.82 2.59
CA LYS A 7 -8.85 -2.61 2.89
C LYS A 7 -10.15 -2.91 3.66
N GLN A 8 -10.70 -4.13 3.53
CA GLN A 8 -11.90 -4.52 4.27
C GLN A 8 -11.62 -4.81 5.75
N ASP A 9 -10.46 -5.37 6.08
CA ASP A 9 -10.10 -5.68 7.47
C ASP A 9 -9.74 -4.41 8.26
N ALA A 10 -9.09 -3.44 7.62
CA ALA A 10 -8.85 -2.12 8.24
C ALA A 10 -10.17 -1.44 8.64
N VAL A 11 -11.18 -1.47 7.77
CA VAL A 11 -12.50 -0.88 8.06
C VAL A 11 -13.24 -1.65 9.16
N LYS A 12 -13.11 -2.98 9.19
CA LYS A 12 -13.73 -3.83 10.22
C LYS A 12 -13.07 -3.63 11.59
N LEU A 13 -11.75 -3.44 11.61
CA LEU A 13 -10.97 -3.13 12.81
C LEU A 13 -11.31 -1.73 13.35
N SER A 14 -11.42 -0.72 12.49
CA SER A 14 -11.84 0.63 12.89
C SER A 14 -13.24 0.63 13.52
N LYS A 15 -14.20 -0.06 12.90
CA LYS A 15 -15.56 -0.24 13.45
C LYS A 15 -15.59 -1.01 14.77
N MET A 16 -14.58 -1.82 15.04
CA MET A 16 -14.43 -2.56 16.29
C MET A 16 -13.85 -1.66 17.38
N LEU A 17 -12.84 -0.84 17.05
CA LEU A 17 -12.23 0.14 17.96
C LEU A 17 -13.19 1.27 18.38
N GLU A 18 -14.04 1.76 17.47
CA GLU A 18 -15.08 2.74 17.81
C GLU A 18 -16.04 2.21 18.88
N LYS A 19 -16.39 0.92 18.82
CA LYS A 19 -17.26 0.27 19.80
C LYS A 19 -16.58 0.07 21.15
N PHE A 20 -15.26 -0.05 21.19
CA PHE A 20 -14.49 -0.14 22.43
C PHE A 20 -14.29 1.21 23.11
N SER A 21 -14.21 2.30 22.34
CA SER A 21 -14.12 3.67 22.87
C SER A 21 -15.40 4.11 23.60
N ASP A 22 -16.52 3.45 23.36
CA ASP A 22 -17.83 3.79 23.95
C ASP A 22 -18.02 3.21 25.37
N THR A 23 -17.05 2.46 25.91
CA THR A 23 -17.18 1.75 27.20
C THR A 23 -16.10 2.09 28.26
N GLY A 24 -15.75 3.37 28.43
CA GLY A 24 -15.00 3.76 29.64
C GLY A 24 -14.41 5.16 29.64
N GLN A 25 -14.95 6.03 30.50
CA GLN A 25 -14.34 7.29 30.89
C GLN A 25 -13.08 7.02 31.73
N VAL A 26 -11.95 7.62 31.35
CA VAL A 26 -10.83 7.88 32.26
C VAL A 26 -10.37 9.33 32.06
N ASP A 27 -10.37 10.06 33.17
CA ASP A 27 -10.21 11.51 33.31
C ASP A 27 -8.88 12.05 32.74
N ALA A 28 -8.99 12.97 31.78
CA ALA A 28 -7.88 13.65 31.12
C ALA A 28 -7.56 15.02 31.77
N LYS A 29 -7.17 15.05 33.05
CA LYS A 29 -6.88 16.34 33.73
C LYS A 29 -5.53 16.45 34.48
N VAL A 30 -4.57 15.56 34.24
CA VAL A 30 -3.25 15.69 34.84
C VAL A 30 -2.18 15.44 33.78
N MET A 31 -1.76 16.50 33.07
CA MET A 31 -0.45 16.65 32.40
C MET A 31 -0.49 17.80 31.37
N GLU A 32 -0.49 19.06 31.81
CA GLU A 32 -0.38 20.20 30.86
C GLU A 32 0.87 21.08 31.06
N ASN A 33 1.72 20.85 32.07
CA ASN A 33 2.76 21.83 32.41
C ASN A 33 4.23 21.36 32.28
N THR A 34 4.57 20.45 31.36
CA THR A 34 6.01 20.17 31.07
C THR A 34 6.25 19.63 29.65
N ILE A 35 5.92 20.40 28.61
CA ILE A 35 6.35 20.07 27.24
C ILE A 35 7.07 21.29 26.64
N PRO A 36 8.40 21.23 26.43
CA PRO A 36 9.11 22.27 25.68
C PRO A 36 8.59 22.28 24.23
N ASP A 37 8.60 23.45 23.59
CA ASP A 37 8.03 23.69 22.25
C ASP A 37 8.63 22.80 21.14
N ILE A 38 7.97 21.67 20.84
CA ILE A 38 8.33 20.70 19.78
C ILE A 38 7.65 21.04 18.43
N SER A 39 7.02 22.21 18.31
CA SER A 39 6.15 22.52 17.16
C SER A 39 6.94 22.84 15.87
N HIS A 40 8.14 23.38 16.00
CA HIS A 40 8.97 23.80 14.87
C HIS A 40 9.76 22.66 14.20
N GLU A 41 10.36 21.73 14.96
CA GLU A 41 11.09 20.57 14.39
C GLU A 41 10.18 19.61 13.61
N LYS A 42 8.97 19.33 14.13
CA LYS A 42 8.00 18.45 13.45
C LYS A 42 7.57 18.98 12.08
N ASN A 43 7.57 20.29 11.88
CA ASN A 43 7.10 20.90 10.64
C ASN A 43 8.17 20.81 9.54
N ASP A 44 9.44 20.97 9.90
CA ASP A 44 10.55 20.87 8.97
C ASP A 44 10.78 19.43 8.50
N GLU A 45 10.71 18.44 9.40
CA GLU A 45 10.79 17.02 9.04
C GLU A 45 9.64 16.59 8.12
N LYS A 46 8.41 17.04 8.42
CA LYS A 46 7.23 16.73 7.60
C LYS A 46 7.32 17.36 6.21
N MET A 47 7.84 18.58 6.11
CA MET A 47 8.08 19.28 4.84
C MET A 47 9.16 18.58 4.00
N ILE A 48 10.27 18.17 4.63
CA ILE A 48 11.36 17.44 3.96
C ILE A 48 10.86 16.08 3.45
N SER A 49 10.10 15.35 4.27
CA SER A 49 9.51 14.07 3.87
C SER A 49 8.59 14.22 2.67
N LYS A 50 7.67 15.21 2.70
CA LYS A 50 6.75 15.49 1.60
C LYS A 50 7.47 15.84 0.29
N LYS A 51 8.51 16.70 0.35
CA LYS A 51 9.32 17.03 -0.84
C LYS A 51 10.00 15.79 -1.43
N ARG A 52 10.58 14.93 -0.59
CA ARG A 52 11.21 13.68 -1.03
C ARG A 52 10.20 12.74 -1.72
N MET A 53 8.98 12.63 -1.18
CA MET A 53 7.93 11.82 -1.79
C MET A 53 7.45 12.39 -3.12
N ASP A 54 7.31 13.72 -3.22
CA ASP A 54 6.96 14.38 -4.48
C ASP A 54 8.03 14.17 -5.55
N GLU A 55 9.31 14.20 -5.19
CA GLU A 55 10.42 13.89 -6.10
C GLU A 55 10.40 12.42 -6.54
N LEU A 56 10.16 11.50 -5.61
CA LEU A 56 10.06 10.07 -5.90
C LEU A 56 8.91 9.80 -6.88
N TYR A 57 7.74 10.41 -6.64
CA TYR A 57 6.59 10.34 -7.53
C TYR A 57 6.94 10.82 -8.93
N LYS A 58 7.60 11.99 -9.04
CA LYS A 58 7.98 12.55 -10.36
C LYS A 58 8.95 11.64 -11.10
N LYS A 59 9.95 11.09 -10.41
CA LYS A 59 10.92 10.16 -10.99
C LYS A 59 10.24 8.88 -11.50
N LEU A 60 9.37 8.29 -10.68
CA LEU A 60 8.65 7.08 -11.04
C LEU A 60 7.67 7.33 -12.19
N LYS A 61 6.93 8.44 -12.17
CA LYS A 61 6.02 8.80 -13.26
C LYS A 61 6.76 9.00 -14.58
N ALA A 62 7.88 9.73 -14.56
CA ALA A 62 8.72 9.92 -15.73
C ALA A 62 9.30 8.59 -16.24
N TYR A 63 9.70 7.69 -15.33
CA TYR A 63 10.20 6.37 -15.68
C TYR A 63 9.12 5.53 -16.38
N VAL A 64 7.91 5.50 -15.84
CA VAL A 64 6.75 4.79 -16.43
C VAL A 64 6.43 5.35 -17.82
N ASP A 65 6.41 6.67 -17.97
CA ASP A 65 6.09 7.33 -19.24
C ASP A 65 7.17 7.09 -20.31
N ASN A 66 8.45 7.22 -19.94
CA ASN A 66 9.57 7.05 -20.87
C ASN A 66 9.74 5.59 -21.34
N ASN A 67 9.37 4.62 -20.50
CA ASN A 67 9.41 3.20 -20.86
C ASN A 67 8.10 2.71 -21.50
N GLY A 68 7.10 3.58 -21.67
CA GLY A 68 5.83 3.22 -22.32
C GLY A 68 4.98 2.23 -21.52
N ILE A 69 5.10 2.21 -20.19
CA ILE A 69 4.41 1.27 -19.30
C ILE A 69 2.98 1.77 -19.01
N SER A 70 2.15 1.88 -20.04
CA SER A 70 0.80 2.44 -19.96
C SER A 70 -0.18 1.64 -19.09
N GLN A 71 0.20 0.43 -18.69
CA GLN A 71 -0.59 -0.48 -17.87
C GLN A 71 -0.50 -0.18 -16.35
N VAL A 72 0.30 0.80 -15.98
CA VAL A 72 0.62 1.15 -14.60
C VAL A 72 0.10 2.54 -14.27
N ASN A 73 -0.61 2.66 -13.16
CA ASN A 73 -0.97 3.94 -12.57
C ASN A 73 -0.06 4.25 -11.38
N VAL A 74 0.34 5.51 -11.24
CA VAL A 74 1.19 5.98 -10.14
C VAL A 74 0.41 7.01 -9.33
N TYR A 75 0.31 6.81 -8.02
CA TYR A 75 -0.41 7.69 -7.11
C TYR A 75 0.50 8.21 -6.01
N ARG A 76 0.19 9.42 -5.50
CA ARG A 76 0.80 9.94 -4.27
C ARG A 76 -0.05 9.52 -3.09
N GLU A 77 0.61 9.08 -2.03
CA GLU A 77 -0.03 8.76 -0.75
C GLU A 77 0.67 9.52 0.38
N ASP A 78 0.00 9.64 1.52
CA ASP A 78 0.56 10.32 2.69
C ASP A 78 1.81 9.62 3.24
N THR A 79 1.88 8.31 3.03
CA THR A 79 2.97 7.43 3.51
C THR A 79 4.01 7.11 2.43
N GLY A 80 3.76 7.46 1.16
CA GLY A 80 4.67 7.08 0.07
C GLY A 80 4.13 7.32 -1.34
N VAL A 81 4.58 6.47 -2.28
CA VAL A 81 4.19 6.49 -3.68
C VAL A 81 3.70 5.10 -4.06
N SER A 82 2.49 5.01 -4.59
CA SER A 82 1.86 3.74 -4.92
C SER A 82 1.88 3.49 -6.42
N VAL A 83 2.23 2.26 -6.77
CA VAL A 83 2.21 1.73 -8.14
C VAL A 83 1.07 0.72 -8.23
N VAL A 84 0.08 1.00 -9.06
CA VAL A 84 -1.10 0.15 -9.22
C VAL A 84 -1.13 -0.38 -10.64
N ILE A 85 -1.02 -1.70 -10.76
CA ILE A 85 -1.21 -2.43 -12.01
C ILE A 85 -2.62 -3.01 -11.99
N VAL A 86 -3.29 -3.01 -13.14
CA VAL A 86 -4.64 -3.58 -13.24
C VAL A 86 -4.57 -5.11 -13.03
N ASP A 87 -5.40 -5.64 -12.13
CA ASP A 87 -5.37 -7.05 -11.69
C ASP A 87 -5.46 -8.05 -12.86
N ASN A 88 -6.32 -7.79 -13.84
CA ASN A 88 -6.54 -8.66 -15.00
C ASN A 88 -5.31 -8.78 -15.94
N LEU A 89 -4.33 -7.90 -15.78
CA LEU A 89 -3.06 -7.98 -16.50
C LEU A 89 -2.07 -8.90 -15.78
N ILE A 90 -2.21 -9.06 -14.47
CA ILE A 90 -1.29 -9.85 -13.63
C ILE A 90 -1.80 -11.27 -13.41
N PHE A 91 -3.09 -11.42 -13.14
CA PHE A 91 -3.70 -12.68 -12.76
C PHE A 91 -4.95 -12.96 -13.58
N ASP A 92 -5.22 -14.24 -13.85
CA ASP A 92 -6.54 -14.64 -14.31
C ASP A 92 -7.54 -14.61 -13.14
N THR A 93 -8.84 -14.56 -13.47
CA THR A 93 -9.90 -14.45 -12.45
C THR A 93 -9.90 -15.68 -11.56
N GLY A 94 -9.76 -15.48 -10.24
CA GLY A 94 -9.74 -16.57 -9.26
C GLY A 94 -8.44 -17.38 -9.22
N ASP A 95 -7.39 -16.95 -9.93
CA ASP A 95 -6.06 -17.56 -9.91
C ASP A 95 -5.04 -16.61 -9.27
N ALA A 96 -3.98 -17.19 -8.71
CA ALA A 96 -2.84 -16.49 -8.11
C ALA A 96 -1.55 -16.63 -8.94
N ASN A 97 -1.58 -17.35 -10.08
CA ASN A 97 -0.43 -17.48 -10.96
C ASN A 97 -0.22 -16.19 -11.77
N VAL A 98 1.00 -15.64 -11.66
CA VAL A 98 1.39 -14.45 -12.42
C VAL A 98 1.52 -14.79 -13.90
N LYS A 99 0.78 -14.07 -14.74
CA LYS A 99 0.78 -14.23 -16.19
C LYS A 99 2.17 -13.91 -16.78
N PRO A 100 2.62 -14.62 -17.82
CA PRO A 100 3.91 -14.35 -18.46
C PRO A 100 4.08 -12.89 -18.92
N GLU A 101 3.00 -12.29 -19.43
CA GLU A 101 2.97 -10.90 -19.89
C GLU A 101 3.22 -9.91 -18.74
N ALA A 102 2.71 -10.23 -17.55
CA ALA A 102 2.88 -9.43 -16.34
C ALA A 102 4.33 -9.42 -15.86
N LYS A 103 5.06 -10.53 -16.03
CA LYS A 103 6.49 -10.60 -15.67
C LYS A 103 7.33 -9.58 -16.42
N GLY A 104 6.98 -9.29 -17.68
CA GLY A 104 7.63 -8.24 -18.48
C GLY A 104 7.44 -6.85 -17.86
N ILE A 105 6.20 -6.51 -17.49
CA ILE A 105 5.86 -5.23 -16.86
C ILE A 105 6.57 -5.10 -15.50
N ILE A 106 6.51 -6.14 -14.66
CA ILE A 106 7.16 -6.16 -13.35
C ILE A 106 8.68 -5.99 -13.51
N SER A 107 9.31 -6.71 -14.44
CA SER A 107 10.75 -6.61 -14.68
C SER A 107 11.19 -5.20 -15.09
N GLN A 108 10.38 -4.49 -15.86
CA GLN A 108 10.66 -3.09 -16.22
C GLN A 108 10.61 -2.18 -14.99
N LEU A 109 9.67 -2.41 -14.06
CA LEU A 109 9.58 -1.64 -12.82
C LEU A 109 10.70 -1.98 -11.81
N VAL A 110 11.16 -3.24 -11.79
CA VAL A 110 12.28 -3.68 -10.93
C VAL A 110 13.53 -2.83 -11.14
N GLY A 111 13.84 -2.44 -12.38
CA GLY A 111 14.98 -1.56 -12.67
C GLY A 111 14.89 -0.21 -11.96
N PHE A 112 13.70 0.39 -11.87
CA PHE A 112 13.48 1.60 -11.10
C PHE A 112 13.57 1.34 -9.59
N PHE A 113 12.94 0.27 -9.12
CA PHE A 113 12.91 -0.10 -7.71
C PHE A 113 14.30 -0.38 -7.13
N GLN A 114 15.21 -0.95 -7.92
CA GLN A 114 16.61 -1.14 -7.53
C GLN A 114 17.39 0.17 -7.44
N SER A 115 16.95 1.23 -8.12
CA SER A 115 17.62 2.53 -8.13
C SER A 115 17.29 3.42 -6.93
N VAL A 116 16.29 3.04 -6.13
CA VAL A 116 15.82 3.82 -4.97
C VAL A 116 16.11 3.08 -3.67
N PRO A 117 16.60 3.75 -2.62
CA PRO A 117 16.90 3.11 -1.33
C PRO A 117 15.66 2.92 -0.44
N ASN A 118 14.45 3.12 -0.98
CA ASN A 118 13.20 3.10 -0.23
C ASN A 118 12.73 1.66 0.03
N PRO A 119 12.13 1.36 1.19
CA PRO A 119 11.48 0.07 1.41
C PRO A 119 10.28 -0.07 0.45
N ILE A 120 10.10 -1.28 -0.08
CA ILE A 120 9.03 -1.61 -1.01
C ILE A 120 8.06 -2.54 -0.32
N VAL A 121 6.78 -2.22 -0.42
CA VAL A 121 5.67 -3.04 0.05
C VAL A 121 4.85 -3.45 -1.16
N VAL A 122 4.53 -4.73 -1.25
CA VAL A 122 3.72 -5.30 -2.33
C VAL A 122 2.40 -5.78 -1.73
N GLU A 123 1.29 -5.24 -2.25
CA GLU A 123 -0.06 -5.57 -1.79
C GLU A 123 -0.86 -6.19 -2.94
N GLY A 124 -1.46 -7.35 -2.70
CA GLY A 124 -2.42 -7.97 -3.61
C GLY A 124 -3.84 -7.59 -3.25
N HIS A 125 -4.60 -7.02 -4.18
CA HIS A 125 -6.04 -6.78 -4.01
C HIS A 125 -6.84 -7.81 -4.82
N THR A 126 -7.74 -8.53 -4.15
CA THR A 126 -8.78 -9.33 -4.80
C THR A 126 -10.07 -8.53 -4.87
N ASP A 127 -10.91 -8.78 -5.87
CA ASP A 127 -12.21 -8.13 -5.96
C ASP A 127 -13.14 -8.50 -4.78
N SER A 128 -14.25 -7.77 -4.66
CA SER A 128 -15.25 -7.95 -3.61
C SER A 128 -16.25 -9.07 -3.91
N ARG A 129 -16.12 -9.77 -5.04
CA ARG A 129 -16.99 -10.90 -5.34
C ARG A 129 -16.54 -12.07 -4.46
N PRO A 130 -17.44 -12.69 -3.67
CA PRO A 130 -17.06 -13.84 -2.89
C PRO A 130 -16.54 -14.94 -3.82
N ILE A 131 -15.29 -15.37 -3.64
CA ILE A 131 -14.77 -16.57 -4.29
C ILE A 131 -14.87 -17.74 -3.31
N HIS A 132 -15.20 -18.90 -3.86
CA HIS A 132 -15.02 -20.17 -3.19
C HIS A 132 -14.73 -21.20 -4.28
N ASN A 133 -13.48 -21.65 -4.38
CA ASN A 133 -13.09 -22.69 -5.33
C ASN A 133 -12.14 -23.69 -4.66
N GLU A 134 -11.83 -24.78 -5.35
CA GLU A 134 -10.99 -25.85 -4.80
C GLU A 134 -9.58 -25.39 -4.37
N LYS A 135 -9.07 -24.29 -4.96
CA LYS A 135 -7.75 -23.73 -4.65
C LYS A 135 -7.78 -22.67 -3.54
N PHE A 136 -8.84 -21.87 -3.47
CA PHE A 136 -8.96 -20.71 -2.58
C PHE A 136 -10.33 -20.70 -1.89
N PRO A 137 -10.37 -20.97 -0.58
CA PRO A 137 -11.62 -21.02 0.17
C PRO A 137 -12.23 -19.64 0.42
N SER A 138 -11.45 -18.56 0.38
CA SER A 138 -11.94 -17.18 0.43
C SER A 138 -11.03 -16.18 -0.29
N ASN A 139 -11.49 -14.93 -0.38
CA ASN A 139 -10.74 -13.81 -0.97
C ASN A 139 -9.46 -13.49 -0.17
N TRP A 140 -9.42 -13.84 1.12
CA TRP A 140 -8.25 -13.61 1.96
C TRP A 140 -7.08 -14.52 1.54
N GLU A 141 -7.33 -15.82 1.30
CA GLU A 141 -6.30 -16.74 0.84
C GLU A 141 -5.84 -16.40 -0.58
N LEU A 142 -6.75 -15.99 -1.48
CA LEU A 142 -6.37 -15.58 -2.83
C LEU A 142 -5.48 -14.32 -2.81
N SER A 143 -5.83 -13.31 -2.01
CA SER A 143 -5.02 -12.08 -1.95
C SER A 143 -3.63 -12.33 -1.36
N SER A 144 -3.53 -13.16 -0.32
CA SER A 144 -2.26 -13.59 0.27
C SER A 144 -1.40 -14.37 -0.73
N ALA A 145 -2.00 -15.30 -1.48
CA ALA A 145 -1.31 -16.07 -2.51
C ALA A 145 -0.83 -15.19 -3.67
N ARG A 146 -1.65 -14.24 -4.12
CA ARG A 146 -1.26 -13.27 -5.16
C ARG A 146 -0.09 -12.40 -4.72
N ALA A 147 -0.11 -11.90 -3.49
CA ALA A 147 0.99 -11.12 -2.93
C ALA A 147 2.29 -11.95 -2.80
N ALA A 148 2.18 -13.24 -2.46
CA ALA A 148 3.34 -14.13 -2.33
C ALA A 148 3.95 -14.54 -3.68
N ASN A 149 3.16 -14.60 -4.75
CA ASN A 149 3.62 -14.95 -6.09
C ASN A 149 4.20 -13.76 -6.88
N MET A 150 4.12 -12.56 -6.32
CA MET A 150 4.53 -11.30 -6.95
C MET A 150 5.99 -10.94 -6.67
#